data_AF-A0A0B0MR33-F1
#
_entry.id   AF-A0A0B0MR33-F1
#
_cell.length_a   1.000
_cell.length_b   1.000
_cell.length_c   1.000
_cell.angle_alpha   90.00
_cell.angle_beta   90.00
_cell.angle_gamma   90.00
#
_symmetry.space_group_name_H-M   'P 1'
#
loop_
_entity.id
_entity.type
_entity.pdbx_description
1 polymer ?
#
loop_
_entity_poly.entity_id
_entity_poly.type
_entity_poly.pdbx_seq_one_letter_code
_entity_poly.pdbx_strand_id
1 'polypeptide(L)'
;MDQYEKVEKIGEGTYGVVYKARDRITNETIALKKIRLEQEDEGVPSTAIREISLLKEMQHGNIVRLQDVVHSEKRLYLVFEYLDLDLKKHMDSCPEFGKDPRIIKVVTLWYRAPEILLGSRHYSTPVDVWSVGCIFAEMVNQRPLFPGDSEIDELFKIFRCRALRPQT
;
A
#
# COMPACT_ATOMS: atom_id res chain seq x y z
N MET A 1 25.17 -0.94 -8.02
CA MET A 1 24.22 0.02 -8.67
C MET A 1 24.36 -0.01 -10.19
N ASP A 2 25.44 -0.57 -10.73
CA ASP A 2 25.77 -0.47 -12.15
C ASP A 2 24.79 -1.24 -13.05
N GLN A 3 24.13 -2.28 -12.52
CA GLN A 3 23.10 -3.06 -13.21
C GLN A 3 21.80 -2.30 -13.46
N TYR A 4 21.42 -1.33 -12.62
CA TYR A 4 20.11 -0.71 -12.68
C TYR A 4 20.21 0.78 -13.03
N GLU A 5 19.60 1.16 -14.15
CA GLU A 5 19.53 2.54 -14.62
C GLU A 5 18.23 3.22 -14.15
N LYS A 6 18.34 4.22 -13.28
CA LYS A 6 17.17 4.98 -12.83
C LYS A 6 16.66 5.86 -13.97
N VAL A 7 15.37 5.78 -14.25
CA VAL A 7 14.69 6.54 -15.31
C VAL A 7 13.99 7.75 -14.70
N GLU A 8 13.03 7.53 -13.80
CA GLU A 8 12.22 8.60 -13.21
C GLU A 8 11.76 8.25 -11.80
N LYS A 9 11.35 9.26 -11.03
CA LYS A 9 10.76 9.08 -9.71
C LYS A 9 9.24 8.93 -9.86
N ILE A 10 8.69 7.79 -9.43
CA ILE A 10 7.26 7.47 -9.58
C ILE A 10 6.46 7.56 -8.28
N GLY A 11 7.14 7.66 -7.13
CA GLY A 11 6.45 7.80 -5.84
C GLY A 11 7.38 8.18 -4.70
N GLU A 12 6.82 8.80 -3.67
CA GLU A 12 7.48 9.09 -2.40
C GLU A 12 6.48 8.93 -1.26
N GLY A 13 6.93 8.29 -0.18
CA GLY A 13 6.14 8.12 1.03
C GLY A 13 7.02 8.14 2.27
N THR A 14 6.40 7.91 3.42
CA THR A 14 7.08 7.90 4.74
C THR A 14 8.28 6.97 4.75
N TYR A 15 8.15 5.79 4.14
CA TYR A 15 9.14 4.71 4.20
C TYR A 15 10.24 4.80 3.13
N GLY A 16 10.12 5.69 2.14
CA GLY A 16 11.05 5.65 1.02
C GLY A 16 10.64 6.41 -0.23
N VAL A 17 11.50 6.31 -1.24
CA VAL A 17 11.27 6.86 -2.58
C VAL A 17 11.30 5.72 -3.59
N VAL A 18 10.32 5.69 -4.49
CA VAL A 18 10.20 4.69 -5.55
C VAL A 18 10.58 5.32 -6.89
N TYR A 19 11.48 4.65 -7.60
CA TYR A 19 11.93 5.04 -8.94
C TYR A 19 11.53 3.96 -9.94
N LYS A 20 11.10 4.38 -11.13
CA LYS A 20 11.12 3.51 -12.31
C LYS A 20 12.57 3.41 -12.79
N ALA A 21 13.01 2.21 -13.10
CA ALA A 21 14.36 1.94 -13.56
C ALA A 21 14.34 0.87 -14.65
N ARG A 22 15.46 0.75 -15.35
CA ARG A 22 15.71 -0.27 -16.37
C ARG A 22 16.86 -1.16 -15.90
N ASP A 23 16.65 -2.47 -15.91
CA ASP A 23 17.75 -3.41 -15.73
C ASP A 23 18.58 -3.45 -17.03
N ARG A 24 19.89 -3.20 -16.93
CA ARG A 24 20.81 -3.18 -18.07
C ARG A 24 21.07 -4.57 -18.67
N ILE A 25 20.87 -5.64 -17.89
CA ILE A 25 21.14 -7.01 -18.32
C ILE A 25 19.93 -7.58 -19.06
N THR A 26 18.75 -7.50 -18.44
CA THR A 26 17.51 -8.05 -19.02
C THR A 26 16.78 -7.06 -19.93
N ASN A 27 17.13 -5.78 -19.86
CA ASN A 27 16.42 -4.67 -20.50
C ASN A 27 14.96 -4.50 -20.03
N GLU A 28 14.58 -5.14 -18.91
CA GLU A 28 13.26 -5.05 -18.32
C GLU A 28 13.07 -3.76 -17.53
N THR A 29 11.81 -3.30 -17.45
CA THR A 29 11.43 -2.17 -16.62
C THR A 29 11.10 -2.66 -15.21
N ILE A 30 11.69 -2.03 -14.21
CA ILE A 30 11.61 -2.42 -12.80
C ILE A 30 11.25 -1.22 -11.92
N ALA A 31 10.79 -1.50 -10.70
CA ALA A 31 10.55 -0.50 -9.66
C ALA A 31 11.63 -0.62 -8.56
N LEU A 32 12.40 0.45 -8.35
CA LEU A 32 13.41 0.55 -7.30
C LEU A 32 12.87 1.34 -6.10
N LYS A 33 12.59 0.65 -5.00
CA LYS A 33 12.20 1.28 -3.73
C LYS A 33 13.44 1.52 -2.87
N LYS A 34 13.86 2.78 -2.76
CA LYS A 34 14.91 3.22 -1.84
C LYS A 34 14.34 3.34 -0.43
N ILE A 35 14.82 2.51 0.49
CA ILE A 35 14.44 2.58 1.90
C ILE A 35 15.18 3.74 2.58
N ARG A 36 14.46 4.50 3.41
CA ARG A 36 15.06 5.52 4.28
C ARG A 36 15.65 4.81 5.50
N LEU A 37 16.95 4.96 5.70
CA LEU A 37 17.65 4.47 6.89
C LEU A 37 17.77 5.66 7.85
N GLU A 38 17.21 5.55 9.05
CA GLU A 38 17.08 6.68 9.99
C GLU A 38 18.33 6.90 10.87
N GLN A 39 19.21 5.90 11.01
CA GLN A 39 20.45 6.02 11.81
C GLN A 39 21.64 5.37 11.10
N GLU A 40 22.80 6.02 11.17
CA GLU A 40 24.03 5.60 10.48
C GLU A 40 24.71 4.38 11.14
N ASP A 41 24.44 4.09 12.42
CA ASP A 41 25.18 3.08 13.21
C ASP A 41 24.41 1.76 13.45
N GLU A 42 23.08 1.71 13.27
CA GLU A 42 22.27 0.51 13.56
C GLU A 42 22.07 -0.43 12.37
N GLY A 43 22.66 -0.12 11.21
CA GLY A 43 22.52 -0.94 10.00
C GLY A 43 21.08 -0.98 9.47
N VAL A 44 20.63 -2.14 9.00
CA VAL A 44 19.28 -2.29 8.42
C VAL A 44 18.25 -2.53 9.53
N PRO A 45 17.15 -1.75 9.63
CA PRO A 45 16.11 -1.96 10.62
C PRO A 45 15.54 -3.39 10.58
N SER A 46 15.31 -3.99 11.75
CA SER A 46 14.74 -5.35 11.86
C SER A 46 13.36 -5.48 11.20
N THR A 47 12.59 -4.39 11.17
CA THR A 47 11.33 -4.27 10.44
C THR A 47 11.52 -4.49 8.93
N ALA A 48 12.56 -3.87 8.36
CA ALA A 48 12.89 -4.01 6.94
C ALA A 48 13.40 -5.41 6.62
N ILE A 49 14.22 -6.01 7.48
CA ILE A 49 14.69 -7.40 7.31
C ILE A 49 13.50 -8.37 7.29
N ARG A 50 12.56 -8.22 8.24
CA ARG A 50 11.36 -9.05 8.30
C ARG A 50 10.50 -8.92 7.04
N GLU A 51 10.28 -7.70 6.55
CA GLU A 51 9.54 -7.45 5.30
C GLU A 51 10.24 -8.13 4.12
N ILE A 52 11.56 -7.98 4.00
CA ILE A 52 12.36 -8.59 2.92
C ILE A 52 12.28 -10.12 2.97
N SER A 53 12.44 -10.73 4.15
CA SER A 53 12.38 -12.19 4.28
C SER A 53 11.02 -12.74 3.87
N LEU A 54 9.93 -12.09 4.30
CA LEU A 54 8.58 -12.48 3.90
C LEU A 54 8.37 -12.31 2.38
N LEU A 55 8.79 -11.17 1.82
CA LEU A 55 8.64 -10.92 0.38
C LEU A 55 9.46 -11.88 -0.49
N LYS A 56 10.62 -12.35 -0.02
CA LYS A 56 11.42 -13.36 -0.74
C LYS A 56 10.73 -14.72 -0.84
N GLU A 57 9.89 -15.06 0.14
CA GLU A 57 9.17 -16.33 0.18
C GLU A 57 7.82 -16.26 -0.58
N MET A 58 7.29 -15.05 -0.82
CA MET A 58 6.01 -14.88 -1.52
C MET A 58 6.15 -14.91 -3.04
N GLN A 59 5.93 -16.09 -3.63
CA GLN A 59 5.89 -16.29 -5.08
C GLN A 59 4.47 -16.61 -5.54
N HIS A 60 3.71 -15.58 -5.92
CA HIS A 60 2.34 -15.72 -6.37
C HIS A 60 1.99 -14.68 -7.44
N GLY A 61 1.19 -15.05 -8.45
CA GLY A 61 0.85 -14.15 -9.56
C GLY A 61 0.02 -12.92 -9.19
N ASN A 62 -0.51 -12.85 -7.97
CA ASN A 62 -1.25 -11.70 -7.44
C ASN A 62 -0.52 -10.97 -6.30
N ILE A 63 0.76 -11.27 -6.07
CA ILE A 63 1.60 -10.62 -5.08
C ILE A 63 2.81 -10.04 -5.79
N VAL A 64 3.11 -8.76 -5.54
CA VAL A 64 4.25 -8.09 -6.17
C VAL A 64 5.55 -8.83 -5.86
N ARG A 65 6.28 -9.18 -6.90
CA ARG A 65 7.50 -9.97 -6.79
C ARG A 65 8.69 -9.08 -6.46
N LEU A 66 9.34 -9.38 -5.34
CA LEU A 66 10.67 -8.88 -5.01
C LEU A 66 11.70 -9.68 -5.82
N GLN A 67 12.34 -9.04 -6.80
CA GLN A 67 13.32 -9.68 -7.69
C GLN A 67 14.71 -9.71 -7.05
N ASP A 68 15.11 -8.62 -6.41
CA ASP A 68 16.47 -8.47 -5.87
C ASP A 68 16.51 -7.44 -4.72
N VAL A 69 17.58 -7.49 -3.92
CA VAL A 69 17.86 -6.56 -2.82
C VAL A 69 19.28 -6.04 -2.98
N VAL A 70 19.40 -4.76 -3.34
CA VAL A 70 20.69 -4.09 -3.49
C VAL A 70 21.02 -3.34 -2.21
N HIS A 71 22.01 -3.83 -1.49
CA HIS A 71 22.54 -3.18 -0.31
C HIS A 71 23.93 -2.57 -0.59
N SER A 72 24.11 -1.35 -0.11
CA SER A 72 25.40 -0.66 0.00
C SER A 72 25.44 0.03 1.36
N GLU A 73 26.63 0.39 1.86
CA GLU A 73 26.84 0.85 3.24
C GLU A 73 25.74 1.79 3.79
N LYS A 74 25.37 2.82 3.03
CA LYS A 74 24.34 3.81 3.45
C LYS A 74 23.03 3.75 2.67
N ARG A 75 22.81 2.71 1.86
CA ARG A 75 21.67 2.67 0.92
C ARG A 75 21.14 1.26 0.74
N LEU A 76 19.86 1.07 1.02
CA LEU A 76 19.13 -0.16 0.74
C LEU A 76 18.08 0.10 -0.34
N TYR A 77 18.11 -0.71 -1.41
CA TYR A 77 17.13 -0.69 -2.48
C TYR A 77 16.49 -2.08 -2.60
N LEU A 78 15.17 -2.08 -2.72
CA LEU A 78 14.38 -3.24 -3.07
C LEU A 78 13.99 -3.14 -4.55
N VAL A 79 14.27 -4.19 -5.31
CA VAL A 79 13.98 -4.29 -6.75
C VAL A 79 12.71 -5.08 -6.92
N PHE A 80 11.66 -4.44 -7.40
CA PHE A 80 10.38 -5.07 -7.69
C PHE A 80 10.10 -5.09 -9.19
N GLU A 81 9.19 -5.97 -9.61
CA GLU A 81 8.54 -5.80 -10.90
C GLU A 81 7.84 -4.43 -10.98
N TYR A 82 7.82 -3.86 -12.18
CA TYR A 82 7.14 -2.60 -12.42
C TYR A 82 5.69 -2.85 -12.83
N LEU A 83 4.76 -2.10 -12.21
CA LEU A 83 3.35 -2.07 -12.55
C LEU A 83 3.00 -0.64 -12.97
N ASP A 84 2.41 -0.48 -14.16
CA ASP A 84 2.09 0.84 -14.74
C ASP A 84 0.96 1.58 -13.99
N LEU A 85 0.02 0.82 -13.42
CA LEU A 85 -1.18 1.34 -12.77
C LEU A 85 -1.33 0.80 -11.35
N ASP A 86 -1.81 1.67 -10.47
CA ASP A 86 -2.40 1.29 -9.19
C ASP A 86 -3.93 1.41 -9.26
N LEU A 87 -4.63 0.65 -8.40
CA LEU A 87 -6.10 0.57 -8.42
C LEU A 87 -6.75 1.95 -8.24
N LYS A 88 -6.13 2.83 -7.44
CA LYS A 88 -6.65 4.17 -7.19
C LYS A 88 -6.62 5.01 -8.46
N LYS A 89 -5.50 5.07 -9.18
CA LYS A 89 -5.41 5.75 -10.48
C LYS A 89 -6.40 5.21 -11.49
N HIS A 90 -6.64 3.90 -11.49
CA HIS A 90 -7.65 3.30 -12.36
C HIS A 90 -9.06 3.77 -12.00
N MET A 91 -9.43 3.80 -10.71
CA MET A 91 -10.73 4.33 -10.27
C MET A 91 -10.90 5.82 -10.55
N ASP A 92 -9.83 6.62 -10.36
CA ASP A 92 -9.82 8.06 -10.64
C ASP A 92 -9.97 8.40 -12.14
N SER A 93 -9.60 7.47 -13.03
CA SER A 93 -9.80 7.64 -14.48
C SER A 93 -11.27 7.57 -14.90
N CYS A 94 -12.16 7.16 -13.99
CA CYS A 94 -13.60 7.15 -14.19
C CYS A 94 -14.20 8.54 -13.88
N PRO A 95 -15.01 9.15 -14.78
CA PRO A 95 -15.48 10.53 -14.67
C PRO A 95 -16.25 10.91 -13.40
N GLU A 96 -16.75 9.94 -12.62
CA GLU A 96 -17.52 10.20 -11.39
C GLU A 96 -16.65 10.35 -10.13
N PHE A 97 -15.39 9.89 -10.14
CA PHE A 97 -14.53 9.80 -8.95
C PHE A 97 -13.75 11.10 -8.64
N GLY A 98 -13.45 11.90 -9.66
CA GLY A 98 -12.33 12.85 -9.65
C GLY A 98 -12.55 14.27 -9.13
N LYS A 99 -13.56 14.57 -8.27
CA LYS A 99 -13.88 15.97 -7.91
C LYS A 99 -13.62 16.43 -6.48
N ASP A 100 -13.25 15.57 -5.52
CA ASP A 100 -13.00 16.01 -4.14
C ASP A 100 -11.53 15.84 -3.68
N PRO A 101 -10.75 16.93 -3.53
CA PRO A 101 -9.37 16.89 -3.04
C PRO A 101 -9.20 16.32 -1.62
N ARG A 102 -10.28 16.23 -0.83
CA ARG A 102 -10.24 15.65 0.53
C ARG A 102 -10.03 14.13 0.51
N ILE A 103 -10.34 13.47 -0.61
CA ILE A 103 -10.20 12.01 -0.81
C ILE A 103 -8.72 11.57 -0.75
N ILE A 104 -7.77 12.45 -1.07
CA ILE A 104 -6.36 12.08 -1.20
C ILE A 104 -5.64 12.01 0.15
N LYS A 105 -6.10 12.74 1.18
CA LYS A 105 -5.39 12.85 2.47
C LYS A 105 -5.66 11.71 3.46
N VAL A 106 -6.77 10.98 3.34
CA VAL A 106 -7.27 10.05 4.39
C VAL A 106 -7.51 8.63 3.86
N VAL A 107 -6.77 8.24 2.81
CA VAL A 107 -6.99 6.96 2.11
C VAL A 107 -6.82 5.74 3.02
N THR A 108 -5.94 5.78 4.02
CA THR A 108 -5.65 4.59 4.84
C THR A 108 -6.66 4.33 5.96
N LEU A 109 -7.58 5.26 6.23
CA LEU A 109 -8.56 5.10 7.31
C LEU A 109 -9.77 4.25 6.87
N TRP A 110 -10.30 4.50 5.68
CA TRP A 110 -11.58 3.96 5.17
C TRP A 110 -11.62 2.45 4.97
N TYR A 111 -10.44 1.83 4.95
CA TYR A 111 -10.28 0.39 4.78
C TYR A 111 -9.99 -0.32 6.11
N ARG A 112 -9.88 0.40 7.23
CA ARG A 112 -9.56 -0.22 8.54
C ARG A 112 -10.77 -0.94 9.12
N ALA A 113 -10.52 -2.14 9.63
CA ALA A 113 -11.52 -2.92 10.35
C ALA A 113 -11.91 -2.24 11.67
N PRO A 114 -13.17 -2.39 12.13
CA PRO A 114 -13.66 -1.74 13.34
C PRO A 114 -12.86 -2.13 14.60
N GLU A 115 -12.37 -3.37 14.69
CA GLU A 115 -11.50 -3.82 15.78
C GLU A 115 -10.15 -3.09 15.83
N ILE A 116 -9.61 -2.67 14.68
CA ILE A 116 -8.40 -1.85 14.61
C ILE A 116 -8.71 -0.43 15.10
N LEU A 117 -9.84 0.14 14.67
CA LEU A 117 -10.29 1.48 15.10
C LEU A 117 -10.64 1.54 16.58
N LEU A 118 -11.13 0.44 17.16
CA LEU A 118 -11.40 0.31 18.59
C LEU A 118 -10.15 -0.01 19.43
N GLY A 119 -8.97 -0.15 18.79
CA GLY A 119 -7.72 -0.43 19.48
C GLY A 119 -7.60 -1.83 20.06
N SER A 120 -8.29 -2.83 19.46
CA SER A 120 -8.12 -4.23 19.86
C SER A 120 -6.66 -4.65 19.71
N ARG A 121 -6.12 -5.27 20.78
CA ARG A 121 -4.76 -5.84 20.76
C ARG A 121 -4.70 -7.18 20.05
N HIS A 122 -5.85 -7.80 19.78
CA HIS A 122 -5.97 -9.06 19.08
C HIS A 122 -6.66 -8.83 17.76
N TYR A 123 -5.87 -8.81 16.69
CA TYR A 123 -6.32 -8.78 15.31
C TYR A 123 -5.56 -9.84 14.52
N SER A 124 -6.16 -10.31 13.43
CA SER A 124 -5.59 -11.35 12.58
C SER A 124 -6.14 -11.18 11.16
N THR A 125 -6.11 -12.24 10.35
CA THR A 125 -6.58 -12.26 8.96
C THR A 125 -7.96 -11.66 8.68
N PRO A 126 -8.95 -11.61 9.60
CA PRO A 126 -10.24 -10.96 9.30
C PRO A 126 -10.15 -9.47 8.95
N VAL A 127 -9.12 -8.77 9.41
CA VAL A 127 -8.95 -7.33 9.10
C VAL A 127 -8.64 -7.09 7.62
N ASP A 128 -7.96 -8.03 6.98
CA ASP A 128 -7.65 -7.96 5.54
C ASP A 128 -8.91 -8.22 4.73
N VAL A 129 -9.74 -9.18 5.16
CA VAL A 129 -11.03 -9.47 4.52
C VAL A 129 -11.98 -8.28 4.59
N TRP A 130 -11.98 -7.55 5.72
CA TRP A 130 -12.71 -6.29 5.85
C TRP A 130 -12.25 -5.26 4.81
N SER A 131 -10.94 -5.06 4.71
CA SER A 131 -10.32 -4.13 3.75
C SER A 131 -10.72 -4.47 2.31
N VAL A 132 -10.65 -5.75 1.93
CA VAL A 132 -11.08 -6.26 0.63
C VAL A 132 -12.56 -5.99 0.38
N GLY A 133 -13.42 -6.14 1.39
CA GLY A 133 -14.84 -5.82 1.30
C GLY A 133 -15.11 -4.34 1.00
N CYS A 134 -14.39 -3.44 1.67
CA CYS A 134 -14.46 -2.00 1.40
C CYS A 134 -13.98 -1.67 -0.01
N ILE A 135 -12.85 -2.22 -0.46
CA ILE A 135 -12.31 -2.03 -1.82
C ILE A 135 -13.30 -2.55 -2.87
N PHE A 136 -13.87 -3.74 -2.66
CA PHE A 136 -14.87 -4.32 -3.56
C PHE A 136 -16.11 -3.43 -3.68
N ALA A 137 -16.65 -2.95 -2.55
CA ALA A 137 -17.77 -2.03 -2.56
C ALA A 137 -17.44 -0.70 -3.23
N GLU A 138 -16.21 -0.20 -3.08
CA GLU A 138 -15.74 1.02 -3.74
C GLU A 138 -15.63 0.85 -5.26
N MET A 139 -15.09 -0.28 -5.73
CA MET A 139 -15.05 -0.59 -7.16
C MET A 139 -16.45 -0.68 -7.77
N VAL A 140 -17.43 -1.25 -7.07
CA VAL A 140 -18.82 -1.37 -7.56
C VAL A 140 -19.54 -0.03 -7.55
N ASN A 141 -19.40 0.75 -6.47
CA ASN A 141 -20.17 1.98 -6.27
C ASN A 141 -19.49 3.24 -6.81
N GLN A 142 -18.25 3.13 -7.28
CA GLN A 142 -17.42 4.26 -7.71
C GLN A 142 -17.25 5.34 -6.62
N ARG A 143 -17.37 4.94 -5.35
CA ARG A 143 -17.20 5.82 -4.17
C ARG A 143 -16.82 4.98 -2.94
N PRO A 144 -16.01 5.54 -2.02
CA PRO A 144 -15.64 4.84 -0.78
C PRO A 144 -16.88 4.46 0.03
N LEU A 145 -16.87 3.24 0.58
CA LEU A 145 -17.99 2.71 1.35
C LEU A 145 -18.21 3.48 2.67
N PHE A 146 -17.12 3.81 3.36
CA PHE A 146 -17.11 4.54 4.62
C PHE A 146 -16.07 5.67 4.54
N PRO A 147 -16.46 6.87 4.09
CA PRO A 147 -15.51 7.98 3.95
C PRO A 147 -15.38 8.79 5.24
N GLY A 148 -14.89 8.20 6.34
CA GLY A 148 -14.68 8.88 7.62
C GLY A 148 -13.61 9.98 7.57
N ASP A 149 -13.82 11.07 8.31
CA ASP A 149 -12.82 12.14 8.48
C ASP A 149 -11.94 11.97 9.73
N SER A 150 -12.34 11.05 10.61
CA SER A 150 -11.68 10.69 11.87
C SER A 150 -12.00 9.24 12.23
N GLU A 151 -11.22 8.61 13.10
CA GLU A 151 -11.47 7.22 13.53
C GLU A 151 -12.86 7.04 14.17
N ILE A 152 -13.32 8.07 14.87
CA ILE A 152 -14.65 8.11 15.49
C ILE A 152 -15.75 8.21 14.42
N ASP A 153 -15.61 9.11 13.45
CA ASP A 153 -16.57 9.26 12.36
C ASP A 153 -16.65 8.02 11.46
N GLU A 154 -15.50 7.37 11.21
CA GLU A 154 -15.42 6.09 10.52
C GLU A 154 -16.25 5.01 11.24
N LEU A 155 -16.07 4.87 12.56
CA LEU A 155 -16.87 3.97 13.38
C LEU A 155 -18.37 4.29 13.32
N PHE A 156 -18.75 5.57 13.40
CA PHE A 156 -20.15 5.97 13.27
C PHE A 156 -20.76 5.57 11.93
N LYS A 157 -20.01 5.74 10.83
CA LYS A 157 -20.45 5.35 9.48
C LYS A 157 -20.62 3.83 9.36
N ILE A 158 -19.66 3.06 9.89
CA ILE A 158 -19.73 1.60 9.93
C ILE A 158 -20.97 1.13 10.71
N PHE A 159 -21.20 1.67 11.91
CA PHE A 159 -22.33 1.25 12.74
C PHE A 159 -23.69 1.66 12.17
N ARG A 160 -23.80 2.83 11.53
CA ARG A 160 -25.04 3.24 10.84
C ARG A 160 -25.43 2.27 9.72
N CYS A 161 -24.45 1.79 8.95
CA CYS A 161 -24.70 0.81 7.90
C CYS A 161 -25.18 -0.55 8.45
N ARG A 162 -24.67 -0.98 9.61
CA ARG A 162 -25.11 -2.24 10.25
C ARG A 162 -26.46 -2.12 10.97
N ALA A 163 -26.77 -0.95 11.52
CA ALA A 163 -28.02 -0.68 12.22
C ALA A 163 -29.28 -0.71 11.32
N LEU A 164 -29.10 -0.76 9.99
CA LEU A 164 -30.19 -0.92 9.02
C LEU A 164 -30.58 -2.37 8.75
N ARG A 165 -29.94 -3.37 9.37
CA ARG A 165 -30.45 -4.76 9.33
C ARG A 165 -31.51 -4.93 10.41
N PRO A 166 -32.79 -5.19 10.07
CA PRO A 166 -33.76 -5.62 11.06
C PRO A 166 -33.22 -6.88 11.73
N GLN A 167 -33.22 -6.93 13.06
CA GLN A 167 -32.97 -8.18 13.77
C GLN A 167 -34.12 -9.13 13.42
N THR A 168 -33.82 -10.16 12.64
CA THR A 168 -34.70 -11.31 12.41
C THR A 168 -34.75 -12.18 13.64
#